data_AF-A0A7C2NJ25-F1
#
_entry.id   AF-A0A7C2NJ25-F1
#
_cell.length_a   1.000
_cell.length_b   1.000
_cell.length_c   1.000
_cell.angle_alpha   90.00
_cell.angle_beta   90.00
_cell.angle_gamma   90.00
#
_symmetry.space_group_name_H-M   'P 1'
#
loop_
_entity.id
_entity.type
_entity.pdbx_description
1 polymer ?
#
loop_
_entity_poly.entity_id
_entity_poly.type
_entity_poly.pdbx_seq_one_letter_code
_entity_poly.pdbx_strand_id
1 'polypeptide(L)'
;MTASSIVSKVWNYCNILRDDGVGYGDYLEQLTYLLFLKMAHEYSKPPFNRETIIDKKYDWESLKNKTGAELEVHYVTLLNELGKKKGMIGEIFFKSQNKIQDPAKLKKLIDLIDEENW
;
A
#
# COMPACT_ATOMS: atom_id res chain seq x y z
N MET A 1 6.10 -18.10 -7.90
CA MET A 1 6.84 -17.65 -6.70
C MET A 1 6.03 -18.04 -5.49
N THR A 2 6.66 -18.57 -4.43
CA THR A 2 5.93 -18.92 -3.19
C THR A 2 5.79 -17.68 -2.32
N ALA A 3 4.68 -17.56 -1.57
CA ALA A 3 4.43 -16.44 -0.65
C ALA A 3 5.62 -16.14 0.29
N SER A 4 6.40 -17.17 0.64
CA SER A 4 7.62 -17.04 1.45
C SER A 4 8.70 -16.16 0.83
N SER A 5 8.86 -16.14 -0.49
CA SER A 5 9.91 -15.34 -1.16
C SER A 5 9.60 -13.85 -1.17
N ILE A 6 8.32 -13.51 -1.30
CA ILE A 6 7.83 -12.14 -1.30
C ILE A 6 7.88 -11.55 0.11
N VAL A 7 7.43 -12.31 1.11
CA VAL A 7 7.57 -11.97 2.53
C VAL A 7 9.05 -11.67 2.83
N SER A 8 10.00 -12.52 2.40
CA SER A 8 11.43 -12.26 2.61
C SER A 8 11.96 -10.98 1.95
N LYS A 9 11.53 -10.64 0.73
CA LYS A 9 11.93 -9.37 0.06
C LYS A 9 11.41 -8.15 0.81
N VAL A 10 10.15 -8.21 1.20
CA VAL A 10 9.47 -7.17 1.96
C VAL A 10 10.09 -6.99 3.34
N TRP A 11 10.40 -8.09 4.03
CA TRP A 11 11.12 -8.08 5.31
C TRP A 11 12.54 -7.53 5.19
N ASN A 12 13.27 -7.85 4.12
CA ASN A 12 14.58 -7.25 3.87
C ASN A 12 14.50 -5.73 3.68
N TYR A 13 13.41 -5.23 3.13
CA TYR A 13 13.18 -3.78 3.03
C TYR A 13 12.80 -3.15 4.37
N CYS A 14 12.05 -3.84 5.23
CA CYS A 14 11.78 -3.40 6.61
C CYS A 14 13.07 -3.14 7.42
N ASN A 15 14.16 -3.87 7.13
CA ASN A 15 15.47 -3.63 7.76
C ASN A 15 16.10 -2.30 7.33
N ILE A 16 15.87 -1.83 6.09
CA ILE A 16 16.41 -0.57 5.55
C ILE A 16 15.66 0.66 6.12
N LEU A 17 14.40 0.47 6.49
CA LEU A 17 13.52 1.54 6.97
C LEU A 17 13.60 1.78 8.49
N ARG A 18 14.11 0.81 9.25
CA ARG A 18 14.31 0.86 10.71
C ARG A 18 15.21 2.01 11.16
N ASP A 19 16.13 2.45 10.30
CA ASP A 19 17.15 3.46 10.64
C ASP A 19 16.58 4.90 10.78
N ASP A 20 15.29 5.10 10.50
CA ASP A 20 14.62 6.41 10.56
C ASP A 20 13.68 6.62 11.76
N GLY A 21 13.71 5.73 12.75
CA GLY A 21 12.97 5.93 14.01
C GLY A 21 11.46 5.64 13.93
N VAL A 22 10.96 5.14 12.80
CA VAL A 22 9.60 4.59 12.71
C VAL A 22 9.59 3.17 13.29
N GLY A 23 8.61 2.89 14.16
CA GLY A 23 8.48 1.60 14.83
C GLY A 23 8.22 0.47 13.84
N TYR A 24 8.76 -0.72 14.12
CA TYR A 24 8.54 -1.91 13.30
C TYR A 24 7.04 -2.20 13.06
N GLY A 25 6.19 -1.96 14.07
CA GLY A 25 4.74 -2.12 13.97
C GLY A 25 4.08 -1.14 13.00
N ASP A 26 4.50 0.12 13.03
CA ASP A 26 3.96 1.16 12.12
C ASP A 26 4.28 0.82 10.67
N TYR A 27 5.51 0.39 10.36
CA TYR A 27 5.84 -0.01 8.98
C TYR A 27 5.08 -1.23 8.51
N LEU A 28 4.93 -2.24 9.37
CA LEU A 28 4.17 -3.43 9.03
C LEU A 28 2.71 -3.09 8.71
N GLU A 29 2.12 -2.14 9.44
CA GLU A 29 0.79 -1.61 9.17
C GLU A 29 0.71 -0.96 7.78
N GLN A 30 1.63 -0.04 7.46
CA GLN A 30 1.63 0.67 6.16
C GLN A 30 1.84 -0.29 4.99
N LEU A 31 2.77 -1.23 5.15
CA LEU A 31 2.99 -2.30 4.20
C LEU A 31 1.71 -3.11 3.98
N THR A 32 1.02 -3.49 5.05
CA THR A 32 -0.24 -4.24 4.96
C THR A 32 -1.26 -3.48 4.11
N TYR A 33 -1.43 -2.18 4.33
CA TYR A 33 -2.32 -1.34 3.52
C TYR A 33 -1.95 -1.34 2.03
N LEU A 34 -0.67 -1.16 1.72
CA LEU A 34 -0.18 -1.14 0.33
C LEU A 34 -0.37 -2.50 -0.35
N LEU A 35 -0.13 -3.60 0.37
CA LEU A 35 -0.34 -4.95 -0.15
C LEU A 35 -1.81 -5.22 -0.45
N PHE A 36 -2.72 -4.89 0.46
CA PHE A 36 -4.16 -5.05 0.21
C PHE A 36 -4.62 -4.22 -1.00
N LEU A 37 -4.11 -3.00 -1.15
CA LEU A 37 -4.40 -2.15 -2.30
C LEU A 37 -3.88 -2.77 -3.61
N LYS A 38 -2.64 -3.27 -3.62
CA LYS A 38 -2.04 -3.96 -4.79
C LYS A 38 -2.78 -5.24 -5.15
N MET A 39 -3.09 -6.09 -4.17
CA MET A 39 -3.85 -7.33 -4.39
C MET A 39 -5.26 -7.04 -4.92
N ALA A 40 -5.95 -6.04 -4.37
CA ALA A 40 -7.26 -5.63 -4.89
C ALA A 40 -7.18 -5.19 -6.36
N HIS A 41 -6.12 -4.44 -6.72
CA HIS A 41 -5.85 -4.04 -8.09
C HIS A 41 -5.58 -5.23 -9.02
N GLU A 42 -4.74 -6.18 -8.61
CA GLU A 42 -4.46 -7.39 -9.42
C GLU A 42 -5.70 -8.26 -9.60
N TYR A 43 -6.49 -8.46 -8.54
CA TYR A 43 -7.76 -9.20 -8.65
C TYR A 43 -8.80 -8.50 -9.52
N SER A 44 -8.72 -7.18 -9.70
CA SER A 44 -9.59 -6.45 -10.63
C SER A 44 -9.24 -6.70 -12.10
N LYS A 45 -8.02 -7.18 -12.37
CA LYS A 45 -7.51 -7.44 -13.72
C LYS A 45 -7.71 -8.91 -14.12
N PRO A 46 -7.58 -9.24 -15.42
CA PRO A 46 -7.51 -10.62 -15.86
C PRO A 46 -6.39 -11.38 -15.14
N PRO A 47 -6.59 -12.66 -14.77
CA PRO A 47 -7.72 -13.53 -15.13
C PRO A 47 -8.95 -13.42 -14.21
N PHE A 48 -8.84 -12.72 -13.08
CA PHE A 48 -9.85 -12.78 -12.01
C PHE A 48 -11.03 -11.84 -12.25
N ASN A 49 -10.80 -10.65 -12.81
CA ASN A 49 -11.82 -9.65 -13.17
C ASN A 49 -12.86 -9.41 -12.05
N ARG A 50 -12.43 -9.38 -10.79
CA ARG A 50 -13.31 -9.14 -9.65
C ARG A 50 -13.73 -7.67 -9.63
N GLU A 51 -15.00 -7.42 -9.37
CA GLU A 51 -15.46 -6.07 -9.11
C GLU A 51 -14.83 -5.54 -7.81
N THR A 52 -14.21 -4.37 -7.89
CA THR A 52 -13.66 -3.67 -6.73
C THR A 52 -14.52 -2.46 -6.41
N ILE A 53 -14.70 -2.19 -5.12
CA ILE A 53 -15.42 -1.01 -4.63
C ILE A 53 -14.51 0.22 -4.47
N ILE A 54 -13.27 0.12 -4.95
CA ILE A 54 -12.24 1.14 -4.86
C ILE A 54 -12.42 2.10 -6.03
N ASP A 55 -12.59 3.38 -5.74
CA ASP A 55 -12.72 4.39 -6.79
C ASP A 55 -11.37 4.58 -7.50
N LYS A 56 -11.38 4.76 -8.82
CA LYS A 56 -10.16 4.99 -9.62
C LYS A 56 -9.30 6.17 -9.16
N LYS A 57 -9.87 7.09 -8.40
CA LYS A 57 -9.14 8.23 -7.82
C LYS A 57 -8.22 7.78 -6.67
N TYR A 58 -8.48 6.64 -6.06
CA TYR A 58 -7.80 6.13 -4.86
C TYR A 58 -7.37 4.66 -5.03
N ASP A 59 -7.15 4.23 -6.28
CA ASP A 59 -6.66 2.89 -6.62
C ASP A 59 -5.12 2.83 -6.67
N TRP A 60 -4.58 1.64 -6.93
CA TRP A 60 -3.14 1.43 -6.99
C TRP A 60 -2.44 2.29 -8.07
N GLU A 61 -3.03 2.42 -9.25
CA GLU A 61 -2.45 3.22 -10.35
C GLU A 61 -2.42 4.71 -9.97
N SER A 62 -3.47 5.20 -9.32
CA SER A 62 -3.54 6.58 -8.84
C SER A 62 -2.41 6.89 -7.86
N LEU A 63 -2.03 5.94 -7.00
CA LEU A 63 -0.98 6.07 -6.00
C LEU A 63 0.42 5.94 -6.61
N LYS A 64 0.65 4.90 -7.42
CA LYS A 64 1.94 4.60 -8.04
C LYS A 64 2.48 5.76 -8.88
N ASN A 65 1.59 6.48 -9.57
CA ASN A 65 1.98 7.55 -10.48
C ASN A 65 2.30 8.89 -9.78
N LYS A 66 2.28 8.95 -8.43
CA LYS A 66 2.63 10.14 -7.66
C LYS A 66 4.03 10.05 -7.08
N THR A 67 4.64 11.21 -6.83
CA THR A 67 5.95 11.33 -6.18
C THR A 67 6.00 12.54 -5.24
N GLY A 68 6.99 12.58 -4.34
CA GLY A 68 7.22 13.72 -3.46
C GLY A 68 6.02 14.08 -2.58
N ALA A 69 5.81 15.38 -2.36
CA ALA A 69 4.70 15.87 -1.52
C ALA A 69 3.31 15.48 -2.07
N GLU A 70 3.16 15.35 -3.39
CA GLU A 70 1.90 14.92 -3.98
C GLU A 70 1.57 13.48 -3.60
N LEU A 71 2.58 12.60 -3.56
CA LEU A 71 2.40 11.22 -3.12
C LEU A 71 1.94 11.14 -1.66
N GLU A 72 2.55 11.92 -0.79
CA GLU A 72 2.22 11.94 0.63
C GLU A 72 0.76 12.38 0.87
N VAL A 73 0.37 13.51 0.26
CA VAL A 73 -1.00 14.03 0.34
C VAL A 73 -2.00 13.04 -0.25
N HIS A 74 -1.66 12.43 -1.38
CA HIS A 74 -2.51 11.45 -2.04
C HIS A 74 -2.70 10.20 -1.16
N TYR A 75 -1.62 9.69 -0.56
CA TYR A 75 -1.67 8.50 0.28
C TYR A 75 -2.51 8.73 1.54
N VAL A 76 -2.34 9.87 2.23
CA VAL A 76 -3.19 10.23 3.38
C VAL A 76 -4.66 10.30 2.98
N THR A 77 -4.96 10.91 1.82
CA THR A 77 -6.34 11.01 1.33
C THR A 77 -6.90 9.64 0.97
N LEU A 78 -6.12 8.79 0.30
CA LEU A 78 -6.48 7.44 -0.07
C LEU A 78 -6.84 6.60 1.16
N LEU A 79 -5.99 6.60 2.20
CA LEU A 79 -6.23 5.87 3.44
C LEU A 79 -7.57 6.28 4.09
N ASN A 80 -7.84 7.58 4.17
CA ASN A 80 -9.07 8.12 4.72
C ASN A 80 -10.31 7.73 3.90
N GLU A 81 -10.23 7.81 2.57
CA GLU A 81 -11.36 7.51 1.68
C GLU A 81 -11.67 6.01 1.65
N LEU A 82 -10.65 5.15 1.68
CA LEU A 82 -10.84 3.70 1.78
C LEU A 82 -11.42 3.31 3.14
N GLY A 83 -10.99 3.93 4.23
CA GLY A 83 -11.53 3.69 5.57
C GLY A 83 -13.01 4.08 5.75
N LYS A 84 -13.58 4.86 4.82
CA LYS A 84 -15.02 5.21 4.79
C LYS A 84 -15.87 4.22 3.98
N LYS A 85 -15.24 3.30 3.24
CA LYS A 85 -15.97 2.31 2.42
C LYS A 85 -16.67 1.29 3.33
N LYS A 86 -17.62 0.55 2.76
CA LYS A 86 -18.30 -0.56 3.46
C LYS A 86 -17.58 -1.89 3.18
N GLY A 87 -17.80 -2.86 4.05
CA GLY A 87 -17.24 -4.20 3.92
C GLY A 87 -15.73 -4.24 4.21
N MET A 88 -15.08 -5.30 3.74
CA MET A 88 -13.70 -5.65 4.09
C MET A 88 -12.68 -4.51 3.85
N ILE A 89 -12.81 -3.74 2.77
CA ILE A 89 -11.92 -2.60 2.50
C ILE A 89 -12.10 -1.51 3.57
N GLY A 90 -13.34 -1.19 3.95
CA GLY A 90 -13.60 -0.23 5.02
C GLY A 90 -12.97 -0.65 6.34
N GLU A 91 -13.10 -1.93 6.68
CA GLU A 91 -12.58 -2.51 7.92
C GLU A 91 -11.05 -2.50 7.97
N ILE A 92 -10.38 -2.88 6.87
CA ILE A 92 -8.90 -2.89 6.78
C ILE A 92 -8.33 -1.48 6.96
N PHE A 93 -8.97 -0.49 6.34
CA PHE A 93 -8.47 0.89 6.32
C PHE A 93 -9.10 1.78 7.40
N PHE A 94 -9.89 1.21 8.32
CA PHE A 94 -10.62 1.97 9.32
C PHE A 94 -9.67 2.74 10.25
N LYS A 95 -9.81 4.08 10.27
CA LYS A 95 -8.94 5.00 11.02
C LYS A 95 -7.44 4.84 10.72
N SER A 96 -7.10 4.31 9.55
CA SER A 96 -5.72 4.23 9.07
C SER A 96 -5.09 5.63 8.99
N GLN A 97 -3.79 5.69 9.27
CA GLN A 97 -3.00 6.92 9.21
C GLN A 97 -1.70 6.64 8.48
N ASN A 98 -1.19 7.62 7.73
CA ASN A 98 0.16 7.52 7.19
C ASN A 98 1.17 7.61 8.36
N LYS A 99 2.08 6.64 8.43
CA LYS A 99 3.20 6.63 9.40
C LYS A 99 4.56 6.81 8.73
N ILE A 100 4.62 6.83 7.40
CA ILE A 100 5.84 7.05 6.62
C ILE A 100 6.00 8.55 6.36
N GLN A 101 6.94 9.17 7.07
CA GLN A 101 7.19 10.61 6.99
C GLN A 101 8.03 11.01 5.77
N ASP A 102 8.82 10.10 5.22
CA ASP A 102 9.67 10.37 4.06
C ASP A 102 8.96 9.91 2.77
N PRO A 103 8.53 10.83 1.89
CA PRO A 103 7.87 10.48 0.64
C PRO A 103 8.74 9.66 -0.31
N ALA A 104 10.06 9.80 -0.26
CA ALA A 104 10.98 9.00 -1.09
C ALA A 104 10.97 7.52 -0.66
N LYS A 105 10.82 7.27 0.65
CA LYS A 105 10.70 5.91 1.20
C LYS A 105 9.35 5.30 0.89
N LEU A 106 8.27 6.07 1.04
CA LEU A 106 6.94 5.64 0.62
C LEU A 106 6.94 5.27 -0.87
N LYS A 107 7.54 6.11 -1.72
CA LYS A 107 7.65 5.83 -3.16
C LYS A 107 8.43 4.54 -3.43
N LYS A 108 9.61 4.38 -2.82
CA LYS A 108 10.43 3.18 -3.00
C LYS A 108 9.71 1.92 -2.52
N LEU A 109 8.93 1.98 -1.45
CA LEU A 109 8.10 0.86 -1.01
C LEU A 109 7.03 0.49 -2.03
N ILE A 110 6.33 1.48 -2.57
CA ILE A 110 5.31 1.29 -3.61
C ILE A 110 5.93 0.64 -4.85
N ASP A 111 7.09 1.12 -5.29
CA ASP A 111 7.78 0.59 -6.46
C ASP A 111 8.20 -0.88 -6.26
N LEU A 112 8.74 -1.22 -5.08
CA LEU A 112 9.11 -2.60 -4.75
C LEU A 112 7.90 -3.55 -4.72
N ILE A 113 6.75 -3.09 -4.23
CA ILE A 113 5.51 -3.88 -4.23
C ILE A 113 4.97 -4.02 -5.66
N ASP A 114 5.13 -3.00 -6.49
CA ASP A 114 4.66 -2.97 -7.87
C ASP A 114 5.42 -3.93 -8.79
N GLU A 115 6.73 -4.09 -8.56
CA GLU A 115 7.60 -5.00 -9.32
C GLU A 115 7.22 -6.49 -9.18
N GLU A 116 6.41 -6.83 -8.17
CA GLU A 116 5.97 -8.21 -7.91
C GLU A 116 4.50 -8.42 -8.33
N ASN A 117 4.18 -9.67 -8.69
CA ASN A 117 2.80 -10.14 -8.92
C ASN A 117 2.31 -10.88 -7.67
N TRP A 118 1.09 -10.59 -7.21
CA TRP A 118 0.53 -10.98 -5.91
C TRP A 118 -0.73 -11.85 -5.99
#